data_AF-A0A7C9EGU3-F1
#
_entry.id   AF-A0A7C9EGU3-F1
#
_cell.length_a   1.000
_cell.length_b   1.000
_cell.length_c   1.000
_cell.angle_alpha   90.00
_cell.angle_beta   90.00
_cell.angle_gamma   90.00
#
_symmetry.space_group_name_H-M   'P 1'
#
loop_
_entity.id
_entity.type
_entity.pdbx_description
1 polymer ?
#
loop_
_entity_poly.entity_id
_entity_poly.type
_entity_poly.pdbx_seq_one_letter_code
_entity_poly.pdbx_strand_id
1 'polypeptide(L)'
;LPDDQRYPPPYVDSGICGYNGICGLTNEGRPTCQCPANYSLIDPNDTYGSCKPDFILDECDGVITKSEYNLVPLRNTNFPGGDYALLHNFTEEECKNSCLNDCFCAAVLFDGGNQNCWKKKLPLCHGVQSITLWRY
;
A
#
# COMPACT_ATOMS: atom_id res chain seq x y z
N LEU A 1 12.81 -28.80 6.33
CA LEU A 1 12.22 -28.25 5.09
C LEU A 1 11.34 -27.10 5.52
N PRO A 2 11.80 -25.84 5.49
CA PRO A 2 10.93 -24.73 5.83
C PRO A 2 10.15 -24.33 4.57
N ASP A 3 8.84 -24.32 4.71
CA ASP A 3 7.87 -23.80 3.76
C ASP A 3 8.12 -22.28 3.64
N ASP A 4 8.70 -21.89 2.50
CA ASP A 4 9.11 -20.51 2.20
C ASP A 4 7.99 -19.79 1.42
N GLN A 5 7.79 -18.52 1.79
CA GLN A 5 7.26 -17.42 0.96
C GLN A 5 5.78 -17.27 0.55
N ARG A 6 4.83 -18.13 0.92
CA ARG A 6 3.43 -17.98 0.41
C ARG A 6 2.35 -17.39 1.32
N TYR A 7 2.69 -16.81 2.47
CA TYR A 7 1.70 -16.15 3.34
C TYR A 7 2.18 -14.77 3.81
N PRO A 8 1.33 -13.71 3.81
CA PRO A 8 1.59 -12.53 4.63
C PRO A 8 1.78 -12.98 6.09
N PRO A 9 2.57 -12.27 6.91
CA PRO A 9 2.78 -12.65 8.31
C PRO A 9 1.42 -12.94 8.96
N PRO A 10 1.24 -14.08 9.66
CA PRO A 10 -0.06 -14.67 10.00
C PRO A 10 -0.97 -13.85 10.95
N TYR A 11 -0.71 -12.54 11.13
CA TYR A 11 -1.40 -11.66 12.08
C TYR A 11 -1.81 -10.30 11.52
N VAL A 12 -1.50 -9.97 10.26
CA VAL A 12 -1.91 -8.68 9.69
C VAL A 12 -3.28 -8.83 9.04
N ASP A 13 -4.30 -8.50 9.82
CA ASP A 13 -5.67 -8.35 9.33
C ASP A 13 -5.71 -7.32 8.18
N SER A 14 -6.66 -7.52 7.28
CA SER A 14 -6.85 -6.67 6.11
C SER A 14 -7.51 -5.33 6.46
N GLY A 15 -8.28 -5.30 7.56
CA GLY A 15 -9.11 -4.16 7.94
C GLY A 15 -10.49 -4.16 7.28
N ILE A 16 -11.24 -3.07 7.50
CA ILE A 16 -12.65 -2.94 7.10
C ILE A 16 -12.88 -3.08 5.59
N CYS A 17 -11.90 -2.66 4.77
CA CYS A 17 -12.01 -2.62 3.32
C CYS A 17 -11.20 -3.71 2.61
N GLY A 18 -10.83 -4.77 3.32
CA GLY A 18 -10.00 -5.82 2.77
C GLY A 18 -8.59 -5.34 2.37
N TYR A 19 -7.85 -6.25 1.74
CA TYR A 19 -6.53 -5.96 1.25
C TYR A 19 -6.59 -5.03 0.04
N ASN A 20 -5.63 -4.11 -0.05
CA ASN A 20 -5.51 -3.08 -1.08
C ASN A 20 -6.71 -2.13 -1.19
N GLY A 21 -7.67 -2.19 -0.25
CA GLY A 21 -8.80 -1.26 -0.18
C GLY A 21 -8.50 -0.05 0.70
N ILE A 22 -9.11 1.08 0.36
CA ILE A 22 -9.00 2.34 1.11
C ILE A 22 -10.34 2.64 1.78
N CYS A 23 -10.31 2.77 3.10
CA CYS A 23 -11.43 3.16 3.93
C CYS A 23 -11.56 4.68 4.03
N GLY A 24 -12.69 5.21 3.59
CA GLY A 24 -13.14 6.58 3.85
C GLY A 24 -14.40 6.58 4.73
N LEU A 25 -14.78 7.74 5.25
CA LEU A 25 -16.04 7.91 5.98
C LEU A 25 -17.01 8.79 5.18
N THR A 26 -18.29 8.40 5.17
CA THR A 26 -19.37 9.31 4.75
C THR A 26 -19.57 10.44 5.76
N ASN A 27 -20.40 11.43 5.40
CA ASN A 27 -20.78 12.51 6.32
C ASN A 27 -21.48 11.99 7.59
N GLU A 28 -22.13 10.83 7.51
CA GLU A 28 -22.79 10.15 8.62
C GLU A 28 -21.85 9.26 9.42
N GLY A 29 -20.55 9.28 9.12
CA GLY A 29 -19.52 8.48 9.81
C GLY A 29 -19.55 6.99 9.45
N ARG A 30 -20.16 6.60 8.33
CA ARG A 30 -20.18 5.20 7.88
C ARG A 30 -18.96 4.88 7.03
N PRO A 31 -18.33 3.71 7.19
CA PRO A 31 -17.20 3.31 6.36
C PRO A 31 -17.64 3.08 4.91
N THR A 32 -16.83 3.58 4.01
CA THR A 32 -16.90 3.35 2.56
C THR A 32 -15.56 2.84 2.09
N CYS A 33 -15.58 1.90 1.15
CA CYS A 33 -14.40 1.26 0.64
C CYS A 33 -14.24 1.57 -0.84
N GLN A 34 -13.02 1.90 -1.23
CA GLN A 34 -12.67 2.17 -2.63
C GLN A 34 -11.33 1.51 -2.95
N CYS A 35 -11.22 0.96 -4.15
CA CYS A 35 -9.93 0.51 -4.66
C CYS A 35 -9.11 1.73 -5.14
N PRO A 36 -7.78 1.70 -4.95
CA PRO A 36 -6.86 2.65 -5.59
C PRO A 36 -7.03 2.67 -7.11
N ALA A 37 -6.51 3.72 -7.76
CA ALA A 37 -6.43 3.75 -9.22
C ALA A 37 -5.68 2.52 -9.75
N ASN A 38 -6.17 1.92 -10.84
CA ASN A 38 -5.64 0.68 -11.44
C ASN A 38 -5.77 -0.57 -10.56
N TYR A 39 -6.70 -0.54 -9.60
CA TYR A 39 -7.13 -1.69 -8.83
C TYR A 39 -8.65 -1.85 -8.93
N SER A 40 -9.10 -3.09 -8.96
CA SER A 40 -10.53 -3.46 -9.00
C SER A 40 -10.88 -4.43 -7.88
N LEU A 41 -12.15 -4.46 -7.47
CA LEU A 41 -12.63 -5.44 -6.51
C LEU A 41 -12.42 -6.86 -7.04
N ILE A 42 -12.03 -7.78 -6.15
CA ILE A 42 -11.93 -9.20 -6.49
C ILE A 42 -13.32 -9.77 -6.78
N ASP A 43 -14.30 -9.47 -5.91
CA ASP A 43 -15.72 -9.73 -6.15
C ASP A 43 -16.47 -8.39 -6.28
N PRO A 44 -16.98 -8.05 -7.47
CA PRO A 44 -17.74 -6.82 -7.68
C PRO A 44 -19.02 -6.70 -6.83
N ASN A 45 -19.52 -7.81 -6.27
CA ASN A 45 -20.70 -7.80 -5.40
C ASN A 45 -20.36 -7.58 -3.93
N ASP A 46 -19.09 -7.64 -3.55
CA ASP A 46 -18.61 -7.35 -2.19
C ASP A 46 -17.90 -6.00 -2.16
N THR A 47 -18.66 -4.94 -1.89
CA THR A 47 -18.13 -3.57 -1.85
C THR A 47 -17.13 -3.32 -0.72
N TYR A 48 -17.04 -4.21 0.28
CA TYR A 48 -16.08 -4.15 1.38
C TYR A 48 -14.94 -5.16 1.20
N GLY A 49 -14.96 -5.90 0.09
CA GLY A 49 -13.98 -6.92 -0.25
C GLY A 49 -12.62 -6.35 -0.64
N SER A 50 -11.67 -7.27 -0.82
CA SER A 50 -10.31 -6.92 -1.21
C SER A 50 -10.20 -6.50 -2.68
N CYS A 51 -9.22 -5.65 -2.97
CA CYS A 51 -8.89 -5.19 -4.31
C CYS A 51 -7.68 -5.96 -4.88
N LYS A 52 -7.67 -6.15 -6.19
CA LYS A 52 -6.53 -6.68 -6.96
C LYS A 52 -6.02 -5.63 -7.95
N PRO A 53 -4.72 -5.64 -8.29
CA PRO A 53 -4.21 -4.79 -9.36
C PRO A 53 -4.82 -5.21 -10.71
N ASP A 54 -5.06 -4.23 -11.58
CA ASP A 54 -5.51 -4.44 -12.97
C ASP A 54 -4.32 -4.56 -13.95
N PHE A 55 -3.12 -4.75 -13.41
CA PHE A 55 -1.85 -4.88 -14.13
C PHE A 55 -1.05 -6.06 -13.58
N ILE A 56 -0.07 -6.51 -14.35
CA ILE A 56 0.83 -7.60 -13.94
C ILE A 56 1.83 -7.04 -12.92
N LEU A 57 1.90 -7.68 -11.76
CA LEU A 57 3.00 -7.49 -10.82
C LEU A 57 4.08 -8.50 -11.17
N ASP A 58 5.30 -8.04 -11.46
CA ASP A 58 6.43 -8.93 -11.64
C ASP A 58 6.71 -9.64 -10.31
N GLU A 59 6.83 -10.96 -10.37
CA GLU A 59 7.36 -11.73 -9.26
C GLU A 59 8.85 -11.40 -9.13
N CYS A 60 9.31 -11.14 -7.90
CA CYS A 60 10.70 -10.82 -7.56
C CYS A 60 11.68 -12.01 -7.78
N ASP A 61 11.56 -12.74 -8.89
CA ASP A 61 12.32 -13.97 -9.21
C ASP A 61 13.72 -13.68 -9.80
N GLY A 62 14.32 -12.55 -9.43
CA GLY A 62 15.74 -12.27 -9.66
C GLY A 62 16.11 -11.73 -11.04
N VAL A 63 15.16 -11.56 -11.97
CA VAL A 63 15.39 -10.81 -13.22
C VAL A 63 14.57 -9.53 -13.16
N ILE A 64 15.13 -8.50 -12.52
CA ILE A 64 14.57 -7.15 -12.59
C ILE A 64 14.83 -6.65 -14.03
N THR A 65 13.97 -7.04 -14.97
CA THR A 65 13.72 -6.15 -16.10
C THR A 65 13.18 -4.89 -15.46
N LYS A 66 13.87 -3.77 -15.67
CA LYS A 66 13.48 -2.45 -15.17
C LYS A 66 12.08 -2.13 -15.70
N SER A 67 11.06 -2.62 -15.02
CA SER A 67 9.67 -2.51 -15.44
C SER A 67 9.30 -1.04 -15.33
N GLU A 68 8.45 -0.59 -16.25
CA GLU A 68 7.96 0.79 -16.30
C GLU A 68 6.92 1.02 -15.18
N TYR A 69 7.28 0.69 -13.94
CA TYR A 69 6.47 0.98 -12.77
C TYR A 69 6.48 2.48 -12.50
N ASN A 70 5.31 3.00 -12.15
CA ASN A 70 5.12 4.38 -11.77
C ASN A 70 4.38 4.41 -10.43
N LEU A 71 4.77 5.34 -9.57
CA LEU A 71 4.05 5.61 -8.32
C LEU A 71 2.93 6.61 -8.59
N VAL A 72 1.70 6.23 -8.25
CA VAL A 72 0.54 7.12 -8.32
C VAL A 72 0.33 7.78 -6.96
N PRO A 73 0.30 9.13 -6.87
CA PRO A 73 0.12 9.81 -5.59
C PRO A 73 -1.30 9.63 -5.06
N LEU A 74 -1.41 9.10 -3.83
CA LEU A 74 -2.67 9.00 -3.10
C LEU A 74 -2.73 10.10 -2.04
N ARG A 75 -3.58 11.10 -2.25
CA ARG A 75 -3.74 12.22 -1.31
C ARG A 75 -4.52 11.78 -0.08
N ASN A 76 -4.05 12.24 1.08
CA ASN A 76 -4.68 11.99 2.37
C ASN A 76 -4.83 10.50 2.72
N THR A 77 -4.07 9.60 2.08
CA THR A 77 -4.17 8.16 2.28
C THR A 77 -2.95 7.57 2.98
N ASN A 78 -3.18 6.65 3.92
CA ASN A 78 -2.14 5.82 4.53
C ASN A 78 -2.60 4.36 4.59
N PHE A 79 -1.64 3.44 4.70
CA PHE A 79 -1.85 2.00 4.91
C PHE A 79 -1.04 1.55 6.14
N PRO A 80 -1.54 1.79 7.37
CA PRO A 80 -0.79 1.55 8.59
C PRO A 80 -0.49 0.06 8.85
N GLY A 81 0.69 -0.21 9.41
CA GLY A 81 1.08 -1.55 9.91
C GLY A 81 1.66 -2.50 8.87
N GLY A 82 1.62 -2.16 7.58
CA GLY A 82 2.21 -2.93 6.48
C GLY A 82 3.65 -2.55 6.11
N ASP A 83 4.33 -1.78 6.97
CA ASP A 83 5.67 -1.27 6.73
C ASP A 83 6.72 -2.38 6.95
N TYR A 84 7.57 -2.64 5.95
CA TYR A 84 8.68 -3.60 6.08
C TYR A 84 10.04 -2.93 6.23
N ALA A 85 10.13 -1.63 5.92
CA ALA A 85 11.33 -0.83 6.12
C ALA A 85 10.97 0.63 6.44
N LEU A 86 11.78 1.23 7.32
CA LEU A 86 11.79 2.65 7.63
C LEU A 86 13.17 3.20 7.26
N LEU A 87 13.20 4.23 6.42
CA LEU A 87 14.41 4.96 6.05
C LEU A 87 14.34 6.36 6.63
N HIS A 88 15.47 6.88 7.10
CA HIS A 88 15.60 8.18 7.74
C HIS A 88 16.44 9.13 6.91
N ASN A 89 16.16 10.43 7.03
CA ASN A 89 16.86 11.51 6.32
C ASN A 89 16.74 11.39 4.79
N PHE A 90 15.57 10.97 4.30
CA PHE A 90 15.28 10.91 2.87
C PHE A 90 14.50 12.15 2.44
N THR A 91 14.72 12.60 1.21
CA THR A 91 13.80 13.49 0.51
C THR A 91 12.61 12.70 -0.05
N GLU A 92 11.54 13.39 -0.44
CA GLU A 92 10.39 12.75 -1.09
C GLU A 92 10.81 12.00 -2.38
N GLU A 93 11.72 12.59 -3.16
CA GLU A 93 12.22 11.99 -4.40
C GLU A 93 13.07 10.74 -4.14
N GLU A 94 13.97 10.79 -3.17
CA GLU A 94 14.75 9.60 -2.77
C GLU A 94 13.85 8.49 -2.23
N CYS A 95 12.79 8.84 -1.51
CA CYS A 95 11.81 7.87 -1.00
C CYS A 95 11.08 7.17 -2.15
N LYS A 96 10.60 7.93 -3.14
CA LYS A 96 9.99 7.39 -4.36
C LYS A 96 10.96 6.48 -5.12
N ASN A 97 12.18 6.94 -5.35
CA ASN A 97 13.20 6.19 -6.07
C ASN A 97 13.61 4.91 -5.33
N SER A 98 13.68 4.94 -3.99
CA SER A 98 13.93 3.74 -3.19
C SER A 98 12.88 2.66 -3.40
N CYS A 99 11.62 3.04 -3.64
CA CYS A 99 10.55 2.09 -3.96
C CYS A 99 10.66 1.58 -5.40
N LEU A 100 10.84 2.47 -6.38
CA LEU A 100 10.93 2.09 -7.80
C LEU A 100 12.12 1.17 -8.11
N ASN A 101 13.16 1.19 -7.27
CA ASN A 101 14.33 0.32 -7.39
C ASN A 101 14.29 -0.92 -6.48
N ASP A 102 13.15 -1.20 -5.82
CA ASP A 102 12.96 -2.36 -4.95
C ASP A 102 11.71 -3.11 -5.39
N CYS A 103 11.90 -4.31 -5.94
CA CYS A 103 10.81 -5.11 -6.50
C CYS A 103 9.74 -5.49 -5.46
N PHE A 104 10.09 -5.53 -4.16
CA PHE A 104 9.12 -5.83 -3.10
C PHE A 104 8.29 -4.61 -2.69
N CYS A 105 8.70 -3.42 -3.11
CA CYS A 105 8.03 -2.19 -2.74
C CYS A 105 6.82 -1.92 -3.61
N ALA A 106 5.65 -1.80 -2.97
CA ALA A 106 4.39 -1.51 -3.63
C ALA A 106 3.90 -0.09 -3.37
N ALA A 107 4.28 0.50 -2.22
CA ALA A 107 3.95 1.86 -1.87
C ALA A 107 4.97 2.45 -0.91
N VAL A 108 5.03 3.78 -0.89
CA VAL A 108 5.80 4.54 0.10
C VAL A 108 4.95 5.62 0.74
N LEU A 109 5.19 5.85 2.03
CA LEU A 109 4.69 7.01 2.76
C LEU A 109 5.89 7.89 3.11
N PHE A 110 5.90 9.12 2.58
CA PHE A 110 6.90 10.11 2.95
C PHE A 110 6.34 11.06 4.01
N ASP A 111 7.01 11.12 5.16
CA ASP A 111 6.76 12.10 6.22
C ASP A 111 7.83 13.20 6.14
N GLY A 112 7.45 14.34 5.57
CA GLY A 112 8.33 15.49 5.41
C GLY A 112 8.70 16.21 6.70
N GLY A 113 7.97 15.98 7.80
CA GLY A 113 8.29 16.58 9.10
C GLY A 113 9.54 15.95 9.72
N ASN A 114 9.66 14.63 9.63
CA ASN A 114 10.78 13.86 10.19
C ASN A 114 11.77 13.34 9.13
N GLN A 115 11.53 13.64 7.84
CA GLN A 115 12.29 13.08 6.71
C GLN A 115 12.32 11.54 6.71
N ASN A 116 11.20 10.95 7.11
CA ASN A 116 11.03 9.50 7.20
C ASN A 116 10.35 8.97 5.94
N CYS A 117 10.86 7.85 5.43
CA CYS A 117 10.28 7.12 4.31
C CYS A 117 9.90 5.72 4.76
N TRP A 118 8.61 5.41 4.72
CA TRP A 118 8.09 4.10 5.10
C TRP A 118 7.78 3.30 3.83
N LYS A 119 8.44 2.15 3.66
CA LYS A 119 8.23 1.26 2.52
C LYS A 119 7.23 0.17 2.87
N LYS A 120 6.28 -0.06 1.98
CA LYS A 120 5.19 -1.01 2.14
C LYS A 120 5.23 -2.04 1.02
N LYS A 121 4.88 -3.28 1.35
CA LYS A 121 4.79 -4.40 0.42
C LYS A 121 3.35 -4.86 0.27
N LEU A 122 3.05 -5.57 -0.82
CA LEU A 122 1.74 -6.20 -0.99
C LEU A 122 1.56 -7.43 -0.10
N PRO A 123 0.31 -7.78 0.24
CA PRO A 123 -0.88 -6.95 0.07
C PRO A 123 -0.88 -5.76 1.05
N LEU A 124 -1.39 -4.60 0.62
CA LEU A 124 -1.55 -3.45 1.50
C LEU A 124 -2.75 -3.69 2.45
N CYS A 125 -2.60 -3.34 3.72
CA CYS A 125 -3.63 -3.52 4.75
C CYS A 125 -4.06 -2.19 5.37
N HIS A 126 -5.24 -2.17 5.99
CA HIS A 126 -5.74 -1.04 6.78
C HIS A 126 -5.74 0.30 6.04
N GLY A 127 -5.95 0.29 4.72
CA GLY A 127 -5.97 1.52 3.93
C GLY A 127 -7.01 2.50 4.49
N VAL A 128 -6.60 3.74 4.71
CA VAL A 128 -7.46 4.80 5.25
C VAL A 128 -7.20 6.09 4.51
N GLN A 129 -8.27 6.79 4.16
CA GLN A 129 -8.22 8.15 3.63
C GLN A 129 -8.78 9.11 4.67
N SER A 130 -7.91 9.94 5.25
CA SER A 130 -8.30 10.94 6.22
C SER A 130 -7.35 12.14 6.21
N ILE A 131 -7.93 13.33 6.31
CA ILE A 131 -7.21 14.61 6.41
C ILE A 131 -6.62 14.79 7.82
N THR A 132 -7.19 14.14 8.84
CA THR A 132 -6.78 14.30 10.25
C THR A 132 -5.59 13.43 10.65
N LEU A 133 -5.23 12.42 9.86
CA LEU A 133 -4.13 11.50 10.18
C LEU A 133 -2.72 12.06 9.87
N TRP A 134 -2.62 13.24 9.24
CA TRP A 134 -1.35 13.92 8.93
C TRP A 134 -0.95 14.98 9.94
N ARG A 135 -1.69 15.07 11.07
CA ARG A 135 -1.49 16.07 12.12
C ARG A 135 -0.79 15.53 13.37
N TYR A 136 -0.32 14.29 13.35
CA TYR A 136 0.43 13.69 14.45
C TYR A 136 1.85 13.37 13.99
#